data_AF-A0A7D9IXI0-F1
#
_entry.id   AF-A0A7D9IXI0-F1
#
_cell.length_a   1.000
_cell.length_b   1.000
_cell.length_c   1.000
_cell.angle_alpha   90.00
_cell.angle_beta   90.00
_cell.angle_gamma   90.00
#
_symmetry.space_group_name_H-M   'P 1'
#
loop_
_entity.id
_entity.type
_entity.pdbx_description
1 polymer ?
#
loop_
_entity_poly.entity_id
_entity_poly.type
_entity_poly.pdbx_seq_one_letter_code
_entity_poly.pdbx_strand_id
1 'polypeptide(L)'
;VLSRYGESVKAKLIMQTYDGAAVMSGHLNGVQTLMRQDYPFAFFFHCAAHRLNLVLCQSALNIKEVKLFFSKISAFCTFSKPSSDRKAHLNSHGVDIPNPGETRWYYKSRTVSAIFKGYEALERALTEIKDAPRMWREDTVDRADGLLQNLESFLFCFLLELYYKILEQSSILYNVLQNRATDFSDGVKKIQNFVDFLKNDLRNDTAFETCYAAAENRAGVPSRRSEQIINYKQLYCEVIDTIVGMVNNRFQDVDSFSFLDLVNPKIFTKWQSGVPADKLQLLREKYGPLFDISSLESQLMFIYKDQDFLKDNPMELLQYIYQMNIQGCIPEFVKLLKLNAVIAVSSASAERSFSCLGRVKSYLRSTMSDGRLGSLCRISIHKDILKEKEDQKQLHKLVLEKFIEKPRRLNFQFR
;
A
#
# COMPACT_ATOMS: atom_id res chain seq x y z
N VAL A 1 -17.02 -9.13 -17.66
CA VAL A 1 -17.55 -8.06 -16.77
C VAL A 1 -17.61 -6.71 -17.49
N LEU A 2 -16.51 -6.23 -18.08
CA LEU A 2 -16.46 -4.95 -18.80
C LEU A 2 -17.39 -4.90 -20.02
N SER A 3 -17.62 -6.02 -20.69
CA SER A 3 -18.60 -6.14 -21.79
C SER A 3 -20.03 -5.70 -21.43
N ARG A 4 -20.40 -5.74 -20.14
CA ARG A 4 -21.72 -5.26 -19.66
C ARG A 4 -21.88 -3.73 -19.71
N TYR A 5 -20.79 -3.00 -19.94
CA TYR A 5 -20.77 -1.54 -20.02
C TYR A 5 -20.70 -1.03 -21.47
N GLY A 6 -20.82 -1.92 -22.45
CA GLY A 6 -20.83 -1.60 -23.89
C GLY A 6 -19.45 -1.30 -24.46
N GLU A 7 -19.39 -1.12 -25.78
CA GLU A 7 -18.13 -0.86 -26.52
C GLU A 7 -17.46 0.46 -26.15
N SER A 8 -18.23 1.44 -25.64
CA SER A 8 -17.72 2.76 -25.25
C SER A 8 -16.64 2.72 -24.15
N VAL A 9 -16.48 1.60 -23.45
CA VAL A 9 -15.44 1.41 -22.43
C VAL A 9 -14.06 1.12 -23.03
N LYS A 10 -13.99 0.60 -24.27
CA LYS A 10 -12.71 0.21 -24.90
C LYS A 10 -11.69 1.35 -24.94
N ALA A 11 -12.14 2.56 -25.30
CA ALA A 11 -11.30 3.76 -25.34
C ALA A 11 -11.15 4.47 -23.98
N LYS A 12 -11.87 4.04 -22.94
CA LYS A 12 -11.89 4.70 -21.61
C LYS A 12 -11.05 3.98 -20.56
N LEU A 13 -10.61 2.75 -20.84
CA LEU A 13 -9.75 2.00 -19.92
C LEU A 13 -8.28 2.33 -20.19
N ILE A 14 -7.67 3.02 -19.23
CA ILE A 14 -6.36 3.66 -19.39
C ILE A 14 -5.28 3.00 -18.53
N MET A 15 -5.66 2.33 -17.45
CA MET A 15 -4.68 1.64 -16.61
C MET A 15 -5.33 0.48 -15.85
N GLN A 16 -4.51 -0.51 -15.54
CA GLN A 16 -4.84 -1.61 -14.65
C GLN A 16 -3.77 -1.74 -13.55
N THR A 17 -4.22 -1.71 -12.29
CA THR A 17 -3.32 -1.73 -11.11
C THR A 17 -3.79 -2.81 -10.14
N TYR A 18 -2.96 -3.83 -9.92
CA TYR A 18 -3.21 -4.91 -8.97
C TYR A 18 -1.89 -5.53 -8.50
N ASP A 19 -1.96 -6.63 -7.74
CA ASP A 19 -0.80 -7.35 -7.24
C ASP A 19 -0.01 -8.06 -8.34
N GLY A 20 1.18 -8.54 -7.97
CA GLY A 20 2.12 -9.15 -8.88
C GLY A 20 1.91 -10.65 -9.11
N ALA A 21 0.79 -11.24 -8.68
CA ALA A 21 0.57 -12.68 -8.83
C ALA A 21 0.62 -13.08 -10.31
N ALA A 22 1.24 -14.22 -10.65
CA ALA A 22 1.48 -14.62 -12.03
C ALA A 22 0.20 -14.70 -12.89
N VAL A 23 -0.94 -15.08 -12.29
CA VAL A 23 -2.25 -15.09 -12.95
C VAL A 23 -2.70 -13.67 -13.34
N MET A 24 -2.33 -12.66 -12.55
CA MET A 24 -2.69 -11.27 -12.79
C MET A 24 -1.67 -10.57 -13.70
N SER A 25 -0.39 -10.65 -13.34
CA SER A 25 0.72 -9.89 -13.93
C SER A 25 1.46 -10.62 -15.07
N GLY A 26 1.14 -11.88 -15.35
CA GLY A 26 1.86 -12.70 -16.33
C GLY A 26 1.80 -12.14 -17.75
N HIS A 27 2.94 -12.15 -18.45
CA HIS A 27 3.08 -11.54 -19.78
C HIS A 27 2.48 -12.37 -20.92
N LEU A 28 2.25 -13.67 -20.72
CA LEU A 28 1.69 -14.57 -21.74
C LEU A 28 0.18 -14.75 -21.57
N ASN A 29 -0.24 -15.29 -20.43
CA ASN A 29 -1.63 -15.65 -20.13
C ASN A 29 -2.17 -14.94 -18.87
N GLY A 30 -1.47 -13.90 -18.40
CA GLY A 30 -1.95 -13.13 -17.26
C GLY A 30 -3.12 -12.24 -17.66
N VAL A 31 -3.95 -11.88 -16.67
CA VAL A 31 -5.06 -10.92 -16.85
C VAL A 31 -4.57 -9.64 -17.52
N GLN A 32 -3.35 -9.19 -17.22
CA GLN A 32 -2.81 -7.96 -17.82
C GLN A 32 -2.69 -8.04 -19.33
N THR A 33 -2.18 -9.15 -19.85
CA THR A 33 -1.97 -9.37 -21.28
C THR A 33 -3.29 -9.54 -21.99
N LEU A 34 -4.20 -10.34 -21.41
CA LEU A 34 -5.54 -10.55 -21.98
C LEU A 34 -6.34 -9.25 -22.03
N MET A 35 -6.27 -8.43 -20.98
CA MET A 35 -6.89 -7.09 -20.99
C MET A 35 -6.28 -6.19 -22.06
N ARG A 36 -4.95 -6.21 -22.26
CA ARG A 36 -4.31 -5.36 -23.27
C ARG A 36 -4.64 -5.75 -24.71
N GLN A 37 -5.03 -6.99 -24.97
CA GLN A 37 -5.49 -7.41 -26.30
C GLN A 37 -6.78 -6.68 -26.71
N ASP A 38 -7.73 -6.56 -25.77
CA ASP A 38 -9.02 -5.89 -26.00
C ASP A 38 -8.99 -4.38 -25.71
N TYR A 39 -8.06 -3.94 -24.84
CA TYR A 39 -7.92 -2.58 -24.33
C TYR A 39 -6.45 -2.13 -24.44
N PRO A 40 -5.97 -1.72 -25.63
CA PRO A 40 -4.55 -1.47 -25.90
C PRO A 40 -3.88 -0.43 -24.98
N PHE A 41 -4.67 0.55 -24.52
CA PHE A 41 -4.23 1.63 -23.62
C PHE A 41 -4.29 1.27 -22.14
N ALA A 42 -4.82 0.10 -21.75
CA ALA A 42 -4.90 -0.32 -20.35
C ALA A 42 -3.55 -0.88 -19.85
N PHE A 43 -2.55 -0.01 -19.73
CA PHE A 43 -1.22 -0.42 -19.28
C PHE A 43 -1.28 -0.98 -17.86
N PHE A 44 -0.47 -2.01 -17.59
CA PHE A 44 -0.35 -2.57 -16.26
C PHE A 44 0.68 -1.82 -15.44
N PHE A 45 0.31 -1.50 -14.20
CA PHE A 45 1.24 -1.06 -13.18
C PHE A 45 1.10 -1.95 -11.95
N HIS A 46 2.20 -2.56 -11.53
CA HIS A 46 2.20 -3.37 -10.32
C HIS A 46 2.10 -2.44 -9.10
N CYS A 47 1.05 -2.65 -8.29
CA CYS A 47 0.74 -1.87 -7.08
C CYS A 47 1.98 -1.59 -6.22
N ALA A 48 2.31 -0.32 -5.99
CA ALA A 48 3.49 0.08 -5.23
C ALA A 48 3.45 -0.40 -3.78
N ALA A 49 2.29 -0.33 -3.12
CA ALA A 49 2.13 -0.82 -1.74
C ALA A 49 2.40 -2.33 -1.64
N HIS A 50 2.00 -3.10 -2.65
CA HIS A 50 2.30 -4.53 -2.73
C HIS A 50 3.78 -4.78 -3.01
N ARG A 51 4.40 -4.03 -3.93
CA ARG A 51 5.84 -4.10 -4.21
C ARG A 51 6.67 -3.82 -2.97
N LEU A 52 6.33 -2.79 -2.21
CA LEU A 52 6.99 -2.46 -0.94
C LEU A 52 6.86 -3.61 0.06
N ASN A 53 5.67 -4.21 0.18
CA ASN A 53 5.46 -5.39 1.01
C ASN A 53 6.34 -6.58 0.55
N LEU A 54 6.47 -6.82 -0.76
CA LEU A 54 7.33 -7.86 -1.30
C LEU A 54 8.82 -7.60 -1.05
N VAL A 55 9.30 -6.36 -1.25
CA VAL A 55 10.67 -5.95 -0.93
C VAL A 55 11.02 -6.39 0.49
N LEU A 56 10.18 -5.99 1.44
CA LEU A 56 10.50 -6.18 2.86
C LEU A 56 10.35 -7.65 3.28
N CYS A 57 9.34 -8.36 2.76
CA CYS A 57 9.19 -9.80 2.98
C CYS A 57 10.38 -10.60 2.43
N GLN A 58 10.83 -10.30 1.21
CA GLN A 58 11.87 -11.08 0.54
C GLN A 58 13.27 -10.72 1.04
N SER A 59 13.55 -9.45 1.34
CA SER A 59 14.83 -9.06 1.93
C SER A 59 15.06 -9.81 3.25
N ALA A 60 14.01 -9.96 4.04
CA ALA A 60 14.06 -10.72 5.29
C ALA A 60 14.27 -12.23 5.12
N LEU A 61 13.92 -12.80 3.95
CA LEU A 61 14.14 -14.22 3.66
C LEU A 61 15.54 -14.50 3.12
N ASN A 62 16.21 -13.50 2.57
CA ASN A 62 17.54 -13.65 1.97
C ASN A 62 18.66 -13.71 3.00
N ILE A 63 18.44 -13.14 4.19
CA ILE A 63 19.43 -13.09 5.27
C ILE A 63 19.01 -14.05 6.38
N LYS A 64 19.87 -15.03 6.70
CA LYS A 64 19.55 -16.13 7.63
C LYS A 64 19.17 -15.62 9.01
N GLU A 65 19.95 -14.70 9.57
CA GLU A 65 19.78 -14.10 10.90
C GLU A 65 18.44 -13.37 10.99
N VAL A 66 18.09 -12.63 9.94
CA VAL A 66 16.83 -11.91 9.84
C VAL A 66 15.65 -12.87 9.71
N LYS A 67 15.78 -13.92 8.91
CA LYS A 67 14.74 -14.95 8.78
C LYS A 67 14.43 -15.61 10.13
N LEU A 68 15.49 -15.94 10.89
CA LEU A 68 15.35 -16.47 12.25
C LEU A 68 14.71 -15.44 13.19
N PHE A 69 15.11 -14.18 13.12
CA PHE A 69 14.50 -13.09 13.88
C PHE A 69 12.99 -12.99 13.63
N PHE A 70 12.54 -12.94 12.37
CA PHE A 70 11.10 -12.88 12.08
C PHE A 70 10.35 -14.17 12.42
N SER A 71 11.03 -15.32 12.46
CA SER A 71 10.45 -16.54 13.02
C SER A 71 10.20 -16.40 14.52
N LYS A 72 11.16 -15.83 15.27
CA LYS A 72 10.99 -15.51 16.70
C LYS A 72 9.88 -14.49 16.93
N ILE A 73 9.82 -13.41 16.14
CA ILE A 73 8.71 -12.44 16.17
C ILE A 73 7.35 -13.12 15.97
N SER A 74 7.27 -14.09 15.05
CA SER A 74 6.03 -14.84 14.82
C SER A 74 5.66 -15.72 16.01
N ALA A 75 6.65 -16.23 16.77
CA ALA A 75 6.41 -17.01 17.98
C ALA A 75 5.63 -16.20 19.04
N PHE A 76 5.97 -14.91 19.23
CA PHE A 76 5.22 -14.01 20.12
C PHE A 76 3.75 -13.88 19.71
N CYS A 77 3.45 -13.72 18.41
CA CYS A 77 2.07 -13.70 17.90
C CYS A 77 1.33 -15.02 18.14
N THR A 78 2.02 -16.15 17.99
CA THR A 78 1.41 -17.48 18.23
C THR A 78 1.23 -17.80 19.70
N PHE A 79 1.98 -17.15 20.59
CA PHE A 79 1.79 -17.27 22.04
C PHE A 79 0.48 -16.59 22.48
N SER A 80 0.19 -15.38 21.96
CA SER A 80 -1.03 -14.64 22.32
C SER A 80 -2.32 -15.20 21.67
N LYS A 81 -2.25 -15.77 20.46
CA LYS A 81 -3.43 -16.17 19.67
C LYS A 81 -4.36 -17.24 20.29
N PRO A 82 -3.88 -18.37 20.84
CA PRO A 82 -4.74 -19.51 21.17
C PRO A 82 -5.43 -19.44 22.54
N SER A 83 -5.04 -18.50 23.41
CA SER A 83 -5.53 -18.45 24.79
C SER A 83 -5.98 -17.03 25.14
N SER A 84 -7.26 -16.90 25.52
CA SER A 84 -7.81 -15.67 26.09
C SER A 84 -7.00 -15.21 27.30
N ASP A 85 -6.52 -16.15 28.11
CA ASP A 85 -5.90 -15.89 29.40
C ASP A 85 -4.48 -15.35 29.22
N ARG A 86 -3.68 -15.94 28.32
CA ARG A 86 -2.36 -15.41 27.95
C ARG A 86 -2.47 -14.01 27.35
N LYS A 87 -3.44 -13.81 26.46
CA LYS A 87 -3.66 -12.48 25.86
C LYS A 87 -4.13 -11.47 26.90
N ALA A 88 -5.01 -11.86 27.81
CA ALA A 88 -5.46 -11.02 28.91
C ALA A 88 -4.30 -10.63 29.84
N HIS A 89 -3.40 -11.58 30.16
CA HIS A 89 -2.21 -11.34 31.00
C HIS A 89 -1.22 -10.39 30.34
N LEU A 90 -0.97 -10.54 29.04
CA LEU A 90 -0.12 -9.58 28.31
C LEU A 90 -0.78 -8.19 28.26
N ASN A 91 -2.09 -8.14 28.03
CA ASN A 91 -2.84 -6.88 27.99
C ASN A 91 -2.90 -6.18 29.35
N SER A 92 -2.95 -6.92 30.48
CA SER A 92 -2.92 -6.31 31.82
C SER A 92 -1.60 -5.62 32.11
N HIS A 93 -0.53 -6.01 31.42
CA HIS A 93 0.77 -5.35 31.44
C HIS A 93 0.92 -4.24 30.39
N GLY A 94 -0.13 -3.95 29.62
CA GLY A 94 -0.11 -2.93 28.56
C GLY A 94 0.49 -3.40 27.23
N VAL A 95 0.66 -4.71 27.02
CA VAL A 95 1.25 -5.28 25.80
C VAL A 95 0.17 -5.92 24.92
N ASP A 96 -0.30 -5.18 23.91
CA ASP A 96 -1.23 -5.72 22.89
C ASP A 96 -0.46 -6.21 21.65
N ILE A 97 -0.16 -7.52 21.64
CA ILE A 97 0.44 -8.16 20.47
C ILE A 97 -0.66 -8.45 19.43
N PRO A 98 -0.54 -7.92 18.20
CA PRO A 98 -1.50 -8.18 17.16
C PRO A 98 -1.64 -9.68 16.86
N ASN A 99 -2.87 -10.12 16.60
CA ASN A 99 -3.09 -11.48 16.11
C ASN A 99 -2.36 -11.66 14.76
N PRO A 100 -1.77 -12.83 14.48
CA PRO A 100 -1.12 -13.06 13.21
C PRO A 100 -2.19 -13.09 12.11
N GLY A 101 -2.19 -12.04 11.29
CA GLY A 101 -2.97 -11.95 10.06
C GLY A 101 -2.22 -12.62 8.89
N GLU A 102 -2.97 -13.00 7.85
CA GLU A 102 -2.41 -13.60 6.64
C GLU A 102 -1.31 -12.70 6.04
N THR A 103 -0.07 -13.21 6.05
CA THR A 103 1.05 -12.94 5.10
C THR A 103 1.45 -11.50 4.75
N ARG A 104 0.85 -10.46 5.35
CA ARG A 104 1.16 -9.05 5.05
C ARG A 104 2.17 -8.49 6.03
N TRP A 105 3.24 -7.91 5.51
CA TRP A 105 4.32 -7.23 6.22
C TRP A 105 3.83 -6.16 7.20
N TYR A 106 2.69 -5.53 6.90
CA TYR A 106 1.99 -4.62 7.80
C TYR A 106 1.75 -5.22 9.21
N TYR A 107 1.40 -6.50 9.32
CA TYR A 107 1.22 -7.15 10.63
C TYR A 107 2.55 -7.35 11.34
N LYS A 108 3.60 -7.76 10.62
CA LYS A 108 4.94 -7.90 11.20
C LYS A 108 5.45 -6.57 11.74
N SER A 109 5.20 -5.47 11.02
CA SER A 109 5.50 -4.10 11.49
C SER A 109 4.83 -3.80 12.83
N ARG A 110 3.53 -4.05 12.94
CA ARG A 110 2.80 -3.82 14.20
C ARG A 110 3.31 -4.67 15.35
N THR A 111 3.66 -5.94 15.10
CA THR A 111 4.22 -6.82 16.13
C THR A 111 5.59 -6.33 16.60
N VAL A 112 6.49 -5.96 15.67
CA VAL A 112 7.80 -5.41 16.03
C VAL A 112 7.63 -4.12 16.83
N SER A 113 6.74 -3.22 16.42
CA SER A 113 6.44 -1.97 17.14
C SER A 113 5.88 -2.24 18.55
N ALA A 114 4.99 -3.21 18.70
CA ALA A 114 4.43 -3.60 20.00
C ALA A 114 5.49 -4.19 20.95
N ILE A 115 6.34 -5.10 20.45
CA ILE A 115 7.43 -5.68 21.25
C ILE A 115 8.46 -4.61 21.62
N PHE A 116 8.83 -3.74 20.68
CA PHE A 116 9.81 -2.68 20.93
C PHE A 116 9.34 -1.68 21.98
N LYS A 117 8.11 -1.17 21.84
CA LYS A 117 7.54 -0.17 22.75
C LYS A 117 7.16 -0.76 24.11
N GLY A 118 6.72 -2.02 24.13
CA GLY A 118 6.29 -2.75 25.31
C GLY A 118 7.35 -3.68 25.90
N TYR A 119 8.63 -3.47 25.60
CA TYR A 119 9.69 -4.45 25.86
C TYR A 119 9.76 -4.88 27.34
N GLU A 120 9.95 -3.92 28.25
CA GLU A 120 10.06 -4.20 29.70
C GLU A 120 8.77 -4.80 30.27
N ALA A 121 7.62 -4.34 29.78
CA ALA A 121 6.33 -4.87 30.21
C ALA A 121 6.12 -6.32 29.75
N LEU A 122 6.58 -6.65 28.54
CA LEU A 122 6.54 -7.99 27.99
C LEU A 122 7.48 -8.92 28.74
N GLU A 123 8.70 -8.46 29.06
CA GLU A 123 9.66 -9.19 29.88
C GLU A 123 9.07 -9.52 31.25
N ARG A 124 8.54 -8.52 31.97
CA ARG A 124 7.86 -8.75 33.27
C ARG A 124 6.71 -9.76 33.15
N ALA A 125 5.84 -9.58 32.16
CA ALA A 125 4.67 -10.44 31.98
C ALA A 125 5.07 -11.91 31.71
N LEU A 126 6.13 -12.14 30.92
CA LEU A 126 6.62 -13.49 30.65
C LEU A 126 7.34 -14.10 31.85
N THR A 127 8.09 -13.30 32.62
CA THR A 127 8.74 -13.76 33.87
C THR A 127 7.71 -14.20 34.90
N GLU A 128 6.61 -13.45 35.06
CA GLU A 128 5.51 -13.86 35.95
C GLU A 128 4.87 -15.20 35.53
N ILE A 129 4.75 -15.45 34.22
CA ILE A 129 4.26 -16.74 33.72
C ILE A 129 5.26 -17.86 34.05
N LYS A 130 6.55 -17.61 33.86
CA LYS A 130 7.64 -18.55 34.13
C LYS A 130 7.71 -18.93 35.62
N ASP A 131 7.57 -17.94 36.51
CA ASP A 131 7.69 -18.11 37.95
C ASP A 131 6.41 -18.62 38.64
N ALA A 132 5.31 -18.76 37.87
CA ALA A 132 4.02 -19.28 38.36
C ALA A 132 3.63 -20.64 37.73
N PRO A 133 4.45 -21.70 37.86
CA PRO A 133 4.20 -22.99 37.20
C PRO A 133 2.95 -23.73 37.71
N ARG A 134 2.35 -23.28 38.81
CA ARG A 134 1.07 -23.81 39.33
C ARG A 134 -0.16 -23.14 38.72
N MET A 135 -0.02 -21.93 38.18
CA MET A 135 -1.12 -21.16 37.56
C MET A 135 -1.20 -21.40 36.05
N TRP A 136 -0.06 -21.69 35.42
CA TRP A 136 0.05 -21.89 33.98
C TRP A 136 0.37 -23.34 33.65
N ARG A 137 -0.08 -23.79 32.48
CA ARG A 137 0.29 -25.11 31.96
C ARG A 137 1.79 -25.16 31.67
N GLU A 138 2.39 -26.33 31.83
CA GLU A 138 3.81 -26.57 31.56
C GLU A 138 4.21 -26.09 30.15
N ASP A 139 3.40 -26.40 29.12
CA ASP A 139 3.65 -25.96 27.75
C ASP A 139 3.66 -24.43 27.57
N THR A 140 2.99 -23.71 28.45
CA THR A 140 2.91 -22.25 28.46
C THR A 140 4.09 -21.64 29.18
N VAL A 141 4.51 -22.25 30.29
CA VAL A 141 5.73 -21.88 31.04
C VAL A 141 6.95 -22.06 30.15
N ASP A 142 7.11 -23.21 29.49
CA ASP A 142 8.25 -23.49 28.60
C ASP A 142 8.32 -22.51 27.42
N ARG A 143 7.15 -22.17 26.84
CA ARG A 143 7.09 -21.19 25.75
C ARG A 143 7.42 -19.79 26.24
N ALA A 144 6.97 -19.41 27.44
CA ALA A 144 7.30 -18.11 28.02
C ALA A 144 8.81 -17.99 28.28
N ASP A 145 9.43 -19.03 28.83
CA ASP A 145 10.88 -19.10 29.01
C ASP A 145 11.63 -18.99 27.68
N GLY A 146 11.21 -19.74 26.65
CA GLY A 146 11.80 -19.62 25.31
C GLY A 146 11.63 -18.23 24.67
N LEU A 147 10.57 -17.50 25.00
CA LEU A 147 10.39 -16.11 24.55
C LEU A 147 11.26 -15.13 25.35
N LEU A 148 11.43 -15.33 26.65
CA LEU A 148 12.36 -14.55 27.48
C LEU A 148 13.81 -14.69 26.97
N GLN A 149 14.25 -15.91 26.70
CA GLN A 149 15.57 -16.16 26.10
C GLN A 149 15.76 -15.45 24.75
N ASN A 150 14.67 -15.20 24.01
CA ASN A 150 14.75 -14.39 22.80
C ASN A 150 14.93 -12.91 23.11
N LEU A 151 14.27 -12.36 24.13
CA LEU A 151 14.45 -10.98 24.56
C LEU A 151 15.89 -10.76 25.07
N GLU A 152 16.43 -11.69 25.84
CA GLU A 152 17.81 -11.64 26.35
C GLU A 152 18.88 -11.83 25.25
N SER A 153 18.50 -12.28 24.05
CA SER A 153 19.45 -12.51 22.97
C SER A 153 19.92 -11.20 22.33
N PHE A 154 21.23 -10.94 22.37
CA PHE A 154 21.82 -9.76 21.74
C PHE A 154 21.44 -9.60 20.26
N LEU A 155 21.54 -10.67 19.46
CA LEU A 155 21.15 -10.65 18.05
C LEU A 155 19.68 -10.27 17.85
N PHE A 156 18.79 -10.74 18.73
CA PHE A 156 17.37 -10.40 18.65
C PHE A 156 17.15 -8.92 18.99
N CYS A 157 17.73 -8.42 20.09
CA CYS A 157 17.66 -7.01 20.47
C CYS A 157 18.23 -6.08 19.39
N PHE A 158 19.37 -6.46 18.80
CA PHE A 158 20.00 -5.71 17.71
C PHE A 158 19.10 -5.63 16.47
N LEU A 159 18.56 -6.76 16.02
CA LEU A 159 17.66 -6.78 14.87
C LEU A 159 16.31 -6.12 15.19
N LEU A 160 15.84 -6.18 16.44
CA LEU A 160 14.63 -5.48 16.89
C LEU A 160 14.79 -3.97 16.76
N GLU A 161 15.93 -3.41 17.21
CA GLU A 161 16.28 -2.00 17.06
C GLU A 161 16.33 -1.55 15.59
N LEU A 162 17.05 -2.31 14.75
CA LEU A 162 17.18 -2.00 13.33
C LEU A 162 15.83 -2.07 12.61
N TYR A 163 15.10 -3.18 12.78
CA TYR A 163 13.83 -3.36 12.09
C TYR A 163 12.75 -2.43 12.62
N TYR A 164 12.75 -2.05 13.90
CA TYR A 164 11.81 -1.03 14.39
C TYR A 164 11.94 0.28 13.58
N LYS A 165 13.16 0.78 13.39
CA LYS A 165 13.43 2.02 12.61
C LYS A 165 12.99 1.88 11.14
N ILE A 166 13.38 0.79 10.49
CA ILE A 166 13.00 0.53 9.08
C ILE A 166 11.48 0.40 8.93
N LEU A 167 10.84 -0.33 9.85
CA LEU A 167 9.42 -0.67 9.76
C LEU A 167 8.51 0.52 10.01
N GLU A 168 8.84 1.40 10.95
CA GLU A 168 8.09 2.64 11.20
C GLU A 168 8.09 3.52 9.94
N GLN A 169 9.25 3.77 9.33
CA GLN A 169 9.34 4.54 8.08
C GLN A 169 8.61 3.86 6.91
N SER A 170 8.76 2.54 6.77
CA SER A 170 8.06 1.79 5.72
C SER A 170 6.53 1.81 5.89
N SER A 171 6.05 1.88 7.14
CA SER A 171 4.62 1.93 7.47
C SER A 171 4.01 3.28 7.12
N ILE A 172 4.76 4.37 7.36
CA ILE A 172 4.38 5.71 6.90
C ILE A 172 4.28 5.73 5.37
N LEU A 173 5.30 5.22 4.67
CA LEU A 173 5.28 5.14 3.21
C LEU A 173 4.10 4.30 2.70
N TYR A 174 3.84 3.14 3.31
CA TYR A 174 2.70 2.30 2.95
C TYR A 174 1.37 3.06 3.07
N ASN A 175 1.15 3.81 4.15
CA ASN A 175 -0.06 4.62 4.35
C ASN A 175 -0.17 5.76 3.32
N VAL A 176 0.94 6.39 2.96
CA VAL A 176 0.98 7.43 1.91
C VAL A 176 0.60 6.84 0.54
N LEU A 177 1.22 5.73 0.14
CA LEU A 177 0.84 5.00 -1.08
C LEU A 177 -0.62 4.49 -1.02
N GLN A 178 -1.12 4.31 0.19
CA GLN A 178 -2.51 4.04 0.59
C GLN A 178 -3.57 5.07 0.15
N ASN A 179 -3.13 6.33 0.15
CA ASN A 179 -4.00 7.48 0.18
C ASN A 179 -4.60 7.74 -1.22
N ARG A 180 -5.88 8.11 -1.27
CA ARG A 180 -6.58 8.44 -2.53
C ARG A 180 -6.06 9.73 -3.17
N ALA A 181 -5.54 10.65 -2.35
CA ALA A 181 -5.06 11.94 -2.80
C ALA A 181 -3.61 11.89 -3.32
N THR A 182 -2.90 10.77 -3.15
CA THR A 182 -1.51 10.66 -3.60
C THR A 182 -1.48 10.38 -5.09
N ASP A 183 -0.98 11.36 -5.85
CA ASP A 183 -0.71 11.22 -7.28
C ASP A 183 0.52 10.35 -7.55
N PHE A 184 0.73 10.04 -8.82
CA PHE A 184 1.81 9.18 -9.25
C PHE A 184 3.20 9.69 -8.88
N SER A 185 3.52 10.90 -9.33
CA SER A 185 4.83 11.52 -9.14
C SER A 185 5.16 11.68 -7.65
N ASP A 186 4.20 12.09 -6.84
CA ASP A 186 4.42 12.22 -5.40
C ASP A 186 4.61 10.87 -4.71
N GLY A 187 3.88 9.82 -5.12
CA GLY A 187 4.14 8.45 -4.64
C GLY A 187 5.55 7.97 -4.93
N VAL A 188 6.06 8.23 -6.14
CA VAL A 188 7.43 7.89 -6.56
C VAL A 188 8.48 8.64 -5.73
N LYS A 189 8.31 9.96 -5.56
CA LYS A 189 9.20 10.75 -4.69
C LYS A 189 9.24 10.20 -3.28
N LYS A 190 8.11 9.78 -2.71
CA LYS A 190 8.05 9.22 -1.35
C LYS A 190 8.77 7.87 -1.25
N ILE A 191 8.75 7.06 -2.31
CA ILE A 191 9.58 5.84 -2.39
C ILE A 191 11.06 6.20 -2.43
N GLN A 192 11.45 7.21 -3.21
CA GLN A 192 12.84 7.67 -3.26
C GLN A 192 13.30 8.22 -1.90
N ASN A 193 12.48 9.01 -1.21
CA ASN A 193 12.78 9.48 0.14
C ASN A 193 13.02 8.33 1.13
N PHE A 194 12.32 7.20 0.99
CA PHE A 194 12.57 6.01 1.80
C PHE A 194 13.91 5.35 1.46
N VAL A 195 14.30 5.31 0.18
CA VAL A 195 15.64 4.85 -0.24
C VAL A 195 16.72 5.77 0.32
N ASP A 196 16.50 7.09 0.26
CA ASP A 196 17.44 8.08 0.77
C ASP A 196 17.58 7.99 2.29
N PHE A 197 16.48 7.78 3.03
CA PHE A 197 16.52 7.49 4.47
C PHE A 197 17.38 6.26 4.78
N LEU A 198 17.20 5.16 4.03
CA LEU A 198 17.99 3.95 4.23
C LEU A 198 19.49 4.19 3.97
N LYS A 199 19.83 4.92 2.89
CA LYS A 199 21.22 5.14 2.48
C LYS A 199 21.95 6.22 3.27
N ASN A 200 21.27 7.31 3.60
CA ASN A 200 21.91 8.49 4.17
C ASN A 200 21.78 8.50 5.68
N ASP A 201 20.61 8.13 6.22
CA ASP A 201 20.31 8.27 7.64
C ASP A 201 20.60 6.99 8.42
N LEU A 202 20.39 5.80 7.82
CA LEU A 202 20.68 4.52 8.47
C LEU A 202 22.05 3.95 8.08
N ARG A 203 22.47 4.01 6.80
CA ARG A 203 23.73 3.40 6.34
C ARG A 203 24.96 4.27 6.63
N ASN A 204 25.18 4.56 7.91
CA ASN A 204 26.37 5.28 8.40
C ASN A 204 26.82 4.72 9.76
N ASP A 205 28.06 5.03 10.13
CA ASP A 205 28.70 4.47 11.33
C ASP A 205 28.02 4.92 12.62
N THR A 206 27.60 6.19 12.71
CA THR A 206 26.90 6.73 13.88
C THR A 206 25.58 6.02 14.15
N ALA A 207 24.81 5.73 13.09
CA ALA A 207 23.53 5.03 13.20
C ALA A 207 23.73 3.56 13.60
N PHE A 208 24.78 2.91 13.10
CA PHE A 208 25.18 1.57 13.52
C PHE A 208 25.55 1.56 15.01
N GLU A 209 26.46 2.45 15.45
CA GLU A 209 26.91 2.54 16.84
C GLU A 209 25.74 2.77 17.80
N THR A 210 24.82 3.67 17.44
CA THR A 210 23.61 3.93 18.24
C THR A 210 22.73 2.67 18.35
N CYS A 211 22.56 1.94 17.25
CA CYS A 211 21.77 0.70 17.21
C CYS A 211 22.44 -0.41 18.05
N TYR A 212 23.76 -0.52 17.97
CA TYR A 212 24.54 -1.51 18.68
C TYR A 212 24.55 -1.25 20.19
N ALA A 213 24.82 0.01 20.60
CA ALA A 213 24.78 0.41 22.01
C ALA A 213 23.38 0.21 22.64
N ALA A 214 22.31 0.49 21.88
CA ALA A 214 20.94 0.23 22.36
C ALA A 214 20.65 -1.26 22.56
N ALA A 215 21.27 -2.14 21.77
CA ALA A 215 21.19 -3.58 21.96
C ALA A 215 22.03 -4.03 23.17
N GLU A 216 23.24 -3.48 23.35
CA GLU A 216 24.11 -3.77 24.51
C GLU A 216 23.44 -3.36 25.82
N ASN A 217 22.78 -2.21 25.84
CA ASN A 217 22.04 -1.76 27.03
C ASN A 217 20.88 -2.70 27.41
N ARG A 218 20.31 -3.44 26.46
CA ARG A 218 19.19 -4.36 26.73
C ARG A 218 19.64 -5.78 27.05
N ALA A 219 20.57 -6.32 26.26
CA ALA A 219 20.94 -7.74 26.32
C ALA A 219 22.33 -7.98 26.92
N GLY A 220 23.07 -6.93 27.28
CA GLY A 220 24.48 -7.01 27.66
C GLY A 220 25.39 -7.22 26.46
N VAL A 221 26.69 -7.32 26.73
CA VAL A 221 27.71 -7.50 25.68
C VAL A 221 27.65 -8.94 25.14
N PRO A 222 27.65 -9.14 23.81
CA PRO A 222 27.66 -10.47 23.23
C PRO A 222 28.89 -11.26 23.72
N SER A 223 28.64 -12.45 24.27
CA SER A 223 29.68 -13.23 24.95
C SER A 223 30.43 -14.18 24.01
N ARG A 224 29.95 -14.40 22.78
CA ARG A 224 30.52 -15.39 21.85
C ARG A 224 31.55 -14.76 20.92
N ARG A 225 32.63 -15.51 20.61
CA ARG A 225 33.67 -15.08 19.66
C ARG A 225 33.14 -14.86 18.23
N SER A 226 32.02 -15.48 17.85
CA SER A 226 31.32 -15.27 16.58
C SER A 226 30.49 -13.98 16.54
N GLU A 227 30.28 -13.33 17.67
CA GLU A 227 29.44 -12.15 17.85
C GLU A 227 30.29 -10.88 18.00
N GLN A 228 31.33 -10.77 17.16
CA GLN A 228 32.16 -9.57 17.12
C GLN A 228 31.37 -8.41 16.51
N ILE A 229 31.64 -7.20 17.01
CA ILE A 229 31.04 -5.94 16.50
C ILE A 229 31.17 -5.81 14.97
N ILE A 230 32.28 -6.31 14.40
CA ILE A 230 32.52 -6.32 12.94
C ILE A 230 31.46 -7.14 12.21
N ASN A 231 31.08 -8.30 12.74
CA ASN A 231 30.06 -9.17 12.14
C ASN A 231 28.68 -8.51 12.20
N TYR A 232 28.36 -7.82 13.29
CA TYR A 232 27.11 -7.04 13.39
C TYR A 232 27.10 -5.84 12.45
N LYS A 233 28.24 -5.17 12.25
CA LYS A 233 28.36 -4.07 11.27
C LYS A 233 28.14 -4.59 9.85
N GLN A 234 28.70 -5.75 9.51
CA GLN A 234 28.46 -6.41 8.22
C GLN A 234 26.99 -6.77 8.04
N LEU A 235 26.37 -7.42 9.02
CA LEU A 235 24.94 -7.78 9.00
C LEU A 235 24.06 -6.52 8.84
N TYR A 236 24.37 -5.45 9.57
CA TYR A 236 23.65 -4.18 9.50
C TYR A 236 23.64 -3.60 8.08
N CYS A 237 24.83 -3.49 7.47
CA CYS A 237 24.99 -3.00 6.11
C CYS A 237 24.30 -3.93 5.10
N GLU A 238 24.45 -5.26 5.25
CA GLU A 238 23.82 -6.25 4.37
C GLU A 238 22.30 -6.14 4.37
N VAL A 239 21.67 -5.95 5.54
CA VAL A 239 20.22 -5.74 5.66
C VAL A 239 19.78 -4.52 4.88
N ILE A 240 20.44 -3.38 5.08
CA ILE A 240 20.06 -2.13 4.44
C ILE A 240 20.29 -2.22 2.92
N ASP A 241 21.45 -2.72 2.50
CA ASP A 241 21.82 -2.85 1.09
C ASP A 241 20.91 -3.80 0.33
N THR A 242 20.51 -4.91 0.97
CA THR A 242 19.54 -5.85 0.40
C THR A 242 18.18 -5.18 0.18
N ILE A 243 17.69 -4.42 1.16
CA ILE A 243 16.41 -3.70 1.03
C ILE A 243 16.51 -2.66 -0.09
N VAL A 244 17.54 -1.83 -0.07
CA VAL A 244 17.77 -0.78 -1.09
C VAL A 244 17.86 -1.37 -2.49
N GLY A 245 18.66 -2.43 -2.67
CA GLY A 245 18.81 -3.12 -3.96
C GLY A 245 17.47 -3.68 -4.46
N MET A 246 16.69 -4.28 -3.55
CA MET A 246 15.36 -4.79 -3.88
C MET A 246 14.36 -3.68 -4.22
N VAL A 247 14.38 -2.53 -3.51
CA VAL A 247 13.54 -1.38 -3.88
C VAL A 247 13.92 -0.93 -5.29
N ASN A 248 15.19 -0.65 -5.56
CA ASN A 248 15.61 -0.15 -6.87
C ASN A 248 15.26 -1.12 -8.01
N ASN A 249 15.53 -2.41 -7.85
CA ASN A 249 15.17 -3.42 -8.84
C ASN A 249 13.66 -3.51 -9.04
N ARG A 250 12.90 -3.56 -7.94
CA ARG A 250 11.45 -3.69 -7.99
C ARG A 250 10.76 -2.40 -8.40
N PHE A 251 11.42 -1.24 -8.43
CA PHE A 251 10.88 0.07 -8.79
C PHE A 251 11.43 0.67 -10.11
N GLN A 252 12.20 -0.10 -10.88
CA GLN A 252 12.81 0.33 -12.15
C GLN A 252 11.82 0.77 -13.25
N ASP A 253 10.62 0.21 -13.31
CA ASP A 253 9.60 0.50 -14.35
C ASP A 253 8.82 1.79 -14.09
N VAL A 254 9.02 2.41 -12.93
CA VAL A 254 8.37 3.66 -12.54
C VAL A 254 8.73 4.80 -13.48
N ASP A 255 9.97 4.82 -13.97
CA ASP A 255 10.45 5.84 -14.90
C ASP A 255 9.69 5.84 -16.23
N SER A 256 9.07 4.71 -16.61
CA SER A 256 8.22 4.64 -17.79
C SER A 256 6.98 5.54 -17.67
N PHE A 257 6.60 5.94 -16.46
CA PHE A 257 5.49 6.85 -16.17
C PHE A 257 5.96 8.26 -15.78
N SER A 258 7.24 8.59 -15.93
CA SER A 258 7.80 9.92 -15.64
C SER A 258 7.19 11.04 -16.47
N PHE A 259 6.54 10.73 -17.60
CA PHE A 259 5.76 11.70 -18.39
C PHE A 259 4.66 12.39 -17.58
N LEU A 260 4.20 11.79 -16.47
CA LEU A 260 3.21 12.39 -15.57
C LEU A 260 3.71 13.64 -14.86
N ASP A 261 5.02 13.81 -14.79
CA ASP A 261 5.62 15.04 -14.28
C ASP A 261 5.28 16.25 -15.18
N LEU A 262 4.92 16.06 -16.46
CA LEU A 262 4.48 17.14 -17.37
C LEU A 262 3.30 17.95 -16.82
N VAL A 263 2.53 17.37 -15.90
CA VAL A 263 1.40 18.04 -15.24
C VAL A 263 1.63 18.29 -13.75
N ASN A 264 2.86 18.12 -13.26
CA ASN A 264 3.20 18.39 -11.88
C ASN A 264 3.50 19.89 -11.69
N PRO A 265 2.61 20.67 -11.05
CA PRO A 265 2.74 22.12 -11.07
C PRO A 265 3.96 22.63 -10.27
N LYS A 266 4.43 21.85 -9.29
CA LYS A 266 5.59 22.18 -8.45
C LYS A 266 6.91 22.30 -9.22
N ILE A 267 6.98 21.73 -10.43
CA ILE A 267 8.20 21.70 -11.23
C ILE A 267 8.09 22.48 -12.54
N PHE A 268 6.96 23.15 -12.81
CA PHE A 268 6.78 23.97 -14.01
C PHE A 268 7.83 25.07 -14.13
N THR A 269 8.27 25.63 -13.00
CA THR A 269 9.35 26.62 -12.94
C THR A 269 10.66 26.14 -13.56
N LYS A 270 10.92 24.82 -13.56
CA LYS A 270 12.13 24.22 -14.18
C LYS A 270 12.05 24.15 -15.71
N TRP A 271 10.86 24.31 -16.29
CA TRP A 271 10.60 24.06 -17.71
C TRP A 271 10.10 25.29 -18.48
N GLN A 272 10.30 26.48 -17.90
CA GLN A 272 10.00 27.75 -18.57
C GLN A 272 10.76 27.92 -19.89
N SER A 273 11.95 27.33 -20.00
CA SER A 273 12.81 27.37 -21.20
C SER A 273 12.41 26.38 -22.29
N GLY A 274 11.55 25.40 -22.01
CA GLY A 274 11.20 24.35 -22.98
C GLY A 274 10.57 23.12 -22.33
N VAL A 275 9.73 22.42 -23.10
CA VAL A 275 9.13 21.14 -22.67
C VAL A 275 10.20 20.04 -22.67
N PRO A 276 10.29 19.19 -21.62
CA PRO A 276 11.21 18.06 -21.60
C PRO A 276 10.86 17.02 -22.69
N ALA A 277 11.73 16.88 -23.68
CA ALA A 277 11.52 16.04 -24.87
C ALA A 277 11.45 14.54 -24.55
N ASP A 278 12.25 14.08 -23.57
CA ASP A 278 12.25 12.71 -23.07
C ASP A 278 10.88 12.30 -22.52
N LYS A 279 10.27 13.18 -21.71
CA LYS A 279 8.94 12.93 -21.11
C LYS A 279 7.83 12.96 -22.15
N LEU A 280 7.91 13.86 -23.12
CA LEU A 280 6.95 13.94 -24.23
C LEU A 280 7.02 12.70 -25.12
N GLN A 281 8.23 12.18 -25.36
CA GLN A 281 8.45 10.95 -26.11
C GLN A 281 7.85 9.73 -25.39
N LEU A 282 8.02 9.61 -24.08
CA LEU A 282 7.39 8.55 -23.28
C LEU A 282 5.85 8.60 -23.33
N LEU A 283 5.27 9.80 -23.27
CA LEU A 283 3.82 9.97 -23.45
C LEU A 283 3.38 9.51 -24.84
N ARG A 284 4.14 9.88 -25.89
CA ARG A 284 3.87 9.48 -27.27
C ARG A 284 3.90 7.96 -27.45
N GLU A 285 4.85 7.29 -26.83
CA GLU A 285 5.00 5.83 -26.93
C GLU A 285 3.85 5.06 -26.26
N LYS A 286 3.36 5.53 -25.10
CA LYS A 286 2.28 4.85 -24.38
C LYS A 286 0.89 5.28 -24.85
N TYR A 287 0.64 6.58 -24.96
CA TYR A 287 -0.69 7.15 -25.17
C TYR A 287 -0.78 8.05 -26.39
N GLY A 288 0.23 8.08 -27.27
CA GLY A 288 0.27 8.97 -28.45
C GLY A 288 -1.03 9.05 -29.25
N PRO A 289 -1.72 7.94 -29.59
CA PRO A 289 -2.98 8.00 -30.34
C PRO A 289 -4.13 8.72 -29.63
N LEU A 290 -4.04 8.98 -28.31
CA LEU A 290 -5.05 9.71 -27.55
C LEU A 290 -4.84 11.24 -27.58
N PHE A 291 -3.68 11.71 -28.03
CA PHE A 291 -3.26 13.10 -27.92
C PHE A 291 -2.85 13.69 -29.27
N ASP A 292 -3.19 14.97 -29.45
CA ASP A 292 -2.50 15.80 -30.42
C ASP A 292 -1.24 16.36 -29.75
N ILE A 293 -0.08 15.73 -30.04
CA ILE A 293 1.18 16.04 -29.38
C ILE A 293 1.67 17.45 -29.69
N SER A 294 1.47 17.96 -30.92
CA SER A 294 1.90 19.30 -31.31
C SER A 294 1.08 20.38 -30.60
N SER A 295 -0.24 20.16 -30.49
CA SER A 295 -1.12 21.04 -29.72
C SER A 295 -0.81 20.98 -28.21
N LEU A 296 -0.57 19.78 -27.67
CA LEU A 296 -0.18 19.59 -26.27
C LEU A 296 1.12 20.31 -25.92
N GLU A 297 2.15 20.20 -26.76
CA GLU A 297 3.43 20.87 -26.56
C GLU A 297 3.28 22.40 -26.50
N SER A 298 2.47 22.96 -27.41
CA SER A 298 2.16 24.39 -27.42
C SER A 298 1.41 24.82 -26.15
N GLN A 299 0.46 24.01 -25.67
CA GLN A 299 -0.29 24.27 -24.43
C GLN A 299 0.60 24.18 -23.19
N LEU A 300 1.51 23.20 -23.12
CA LEU A 300 2.48 23.07 -22.03
C LEU A 300 3.41 24.29 -21.96
N MET A 301 3.92 24.76 -23.11
CA MET A 301 4.76 25.95 -23.17
C MET A 301 4.03 27.22 -22.70
N PHE A 302 2.73 27.32 -22.98
CA PHE A 302 1.89 28.41 -22.47
C PHE A 302 1.77 28.33 -20.94
N ILE A 303 1.44 27.15 -20.41
CA ILE A 303 1.18 26.92 -18.98
C ILE A 303 2.45 27.10 -18.13
N TYR A 304 3.60 26.61 -18.58
CA TYR A 304 4.83 26.66 -17.79
C TYR A 304 5.33 28.09 -17.54
N LYS A 305 4.92 29.06 -18.37
CA LYS A 305 5.30 30.47 -18.25
C LYS A 305 4.37 31.27 -17.35
N ASP A 306 3.17 30.78 -17.10
CA ASP A 306 2.13 31.49 -16.37
C ASP A 306 2.10 31.04 -14.90
N GLN A 307 2.26 32.01 -13.99
CA GLN A 307 2.33 31.75 -12.56
C GLN A 307 0.98 31.33 -11.97
N ASP A 308 -0.14 31.65 -12.63
CA ASP A 308 -1.48 31.32 -12.13
C ASP A 308 -1.72 29.80 -12.10
N PHE A 309 -0.98 29.05 -12.93
CA PHE A 309 -1.04 27.58 -13.00
C PHE A 309 -0.12 26.88 -11.98
N LEU A 310 0.67 27.61 -11.20
CA LEU A 310 1.44 27.05 -10.09
C LEU A 310 0.49 26.75 -8.92
N LYS A 311 0.26 25.46 -8.66
CA LYS A 311 -0.60 24.92 -7.58
C LYS A 311 0.15 23.85 -6.80
N ASP A 312 -0.42 23.38 -5.68
CA ASP A 312 0.27 22.38 -4.85
C ASP A 312 0.22 20.97 -5.47
N ASN A 313 -0.82 20.67 -6.24
CA ASN A 313 -1.02 19.36 -6.84
C ASN A 313 -1.82 19.41 -8.16
N PRO A 314 -1.71 18.38 -9.02
CA PRO A 314 -2.43 18.34 -10.29
C PRO A 314 -3.97 18.40 -10.16
N MET A 315 -4.53 17.91 -9.06
CA MET A 315 -5.98 17.91 -8.84
C MET A 315 -6.51 19.33 -8.58
N GLU A 316 -5.79 20.11 -7.79
CA GLU A 316 -6.07 21.53 -7.56
C GLU A 316 -5.94 22.34 -8.86
N LEU A 317 -4.92 22.04 -9.67
CA LEU A 317 -4.76 22.64 -10.99
C LEU A 317 -5.95 22.35 -11.90
N LEU A 318 -6.42 21.09 -11.91
CA LEU A 318 -7.61 20.72 -12.66
C LEU A 318 -8.86 21.47 -12.16
N GLN A 319 -9.05 21.59 -10.85
CA GLN A 319 -10.16 22.35 -10.26
C GLN A 319 -10.10 23.82 -10.67
N TYR A 320 -8.93 24.45 -10.59
CA TYR A 320 -8.71 25.83 -11.00
C TYR A 320 -9.09 26.05 -12.47
N ILE A 321 -8.65 25.17 -13.38
CA ILE A 321 -8.97 25.26 -14.81
C ILE A 321 -10.49 25.25 -15.06
N TYR A 322 -11.22 24.40 -14.33
CA TYR A 322 -12.68 24.32 -14.42
C TYR A 322 -13.36 25.54 -13.79
N GLN A 323 -12.84 26.07 -12.69
CA GLN A 323 -13.36 27.29 -12.05
C GLN A 323 -13.21 28.51 -12.97
N MET A 324 -12.09 28.62 -13.68
CA MET A 324 -11.84 29.70 -14.64
C MET A 324 -12.50 29.48 -16.00
N ASN A 325 -13.17 28.34 -16.22
CA ASN A 325 -13.84 27.97 -17.46
C ASN A 325 -12.91 27.95 -18.71
N ILE A 326 -11.63 27.66 -18.52
CA ILE A 326 -10.60 27.65 -19.59
C ILE A 326 -10.33 26.25 -20.16
N GLN A 327 -11.06 25.22 -19.69
CA GLN A 327 -10.86 23.83 -20.13
C GLN A 327 -11.03 23.62 -21.64
N GLY A 328 -11.80 24.47 -22.31
CA GLY A 328 -11.98 24.44 -23.77
C GLY A 328 -10.81 25.05 -24.55
N CYS A 329 -10.02 25.91 -23.91
CA CYS A 329 -8.86 26.58 -24.53
C CYS A 329 -7.60 25.70 -24.49
N ILE A 330 -7.47 24.84 -23.49
CA ILE A 330 -6.33 23.93 -23.28
C ILE A 330 -6.78 22.45 -23.21
N PRO A 331 -7.46 21.93 -24.24
CA PRO A 331 -8.14 20.63 -24.17
C PRO A 331 -7.18 19.43 -24.02
N GLU A 332 -6.00 19.49 -24.63
CA GLU A 332 -5.02 18.39 -24.58
C GLU A 332 -4.33 18.34 -23.21
N PHE A 333 -4.02 19.50 -22.63
CA PHE A 333 -3.50 19.59 -21.28
C PHE A 333 -4.52 19.07 -20.24
N VAL A 334 -5.80 19.44 -20.38
CA VAL A 334 -6.87 18.92 -19.51
C VAL A 334 -7.02 17.40 -19.66
N LYS A 335 -6.86 16.87 -20.88
CA LYS A 335 -6.85 15.43 -21.12
C LYS A 335 -5.68 14.75 -20.40
N LEU A 336 -4.49 15.37 -20.39
CA LEU A 336 -3.31 14.87 -19.69
C LEU A 336 -3.48 14.93 -18.15
N LEU A 337 -4.09 16.00 -17.63
CA LEU A 337 -4.44 16.09 -16.21
C LEU A 337 -5.43 14.99 -15.78
N LYS A 338 -6.46 14.74 -16.60
CA LYS A 338 -7.41 13.64 -16.35
C LYS A 338 -6.72 12.28 -16.41
N LEU A 339 -5.78 12.10 -17.33
CA LEU A 339 -4.94 10.90 -17.41
C LEU A 339 -4.16 10.69 -16.10
N ASN A 340 -3.50 11.74 -15.60
CA ASN A 340 -2.77 11.70 -14.32
C ASN A 340 -3.69 11.34 -13.13
N ALA A 341 -4.89 11.93 -13.06
CA ALA A 341 -5.84 11.66 -11.99
C ALA A 341 -6.37 10.22 -11.94
N VAL A 342 -6.32 9.50 -13.07
CA VAL A 342 -6.80 8.11 -13.18
C VAL A 342 -5.67 7.09 -12.97
N ILE A 343 -4.41 7.49 -13.20
CA ILE A 343 -3.24 6.64 -12.99
C ILE A 343 -2.93 6.54 -11.49
N ALA A 344 -3.32 5.43 -10.88
CA ALA A 344 -3.10 5.16 -9.46
C ALA A 344 -1.79 4.40 -9.20
N VAL A 345 -0.99 4.91 -8.25
CA VAL A 345 0.24 4.24 -7.71
C VAL A 345 -0.08 2.93 -6.98
N SER A 346 -1.31 2.81 -6.48
CA SER A 346 -1.71 1.71 -5.61
C SER A 346 -3.11 1.21 -5.96
N SER A 347 -3.31 -0.08 -5.73
CA SER A 347 -4.63 -0.73 -5.82
C SER A 347 -5.53 -0.47 -4.59
N ALA A 348 -5.14 0.45 -3.70
CA ALA A 348 -5.84 0.81 -2.47
C ALA A 348 -7.34 1.09 -2.62
N SER A 349 -7.76 1.67 -3.76
CA SER A 349 -9.18 1.88 -4.06
C SER A 349 -9.93 0.56 -4.23
N ALA A 350 -9.31 -0.41 -4.89
CA ALA A 350 -9.82 -1.78 -5.03
C ALA A 350 -9.78 -2.53 -3.69
N GLU A 351 -8.68 -2.42 -2.91
CA GLU A 351 -8.55 -3.05 -1.58
C GLU A 351 -9.65 -2.60 -0.60
N ARG A 352 -9.95 -1.29 -0.56
CA ARG A 352 -11.07 -0.76 0.23
C ARG A 352 -12.42 -1.29 -0.25
N SER A 353 -12.58 -1.51 -1.56
CA SER A 353 -13.79 -2.11 -2.11
C SER A 353 -13.92 -3.58 -1.73
N PHE A 354 -12.83 -4.34 -1.60
CA PHE A 354 -12.83 -5.71 -1.09
C PHE A 354 -13.18 -5.78 0.41
N SER A 355 -12.72 -4.82 1.23
CA SER A 355 -13.22 -4.69 2.62
C SER A 355 -14.74 -4.46 2.66
N CYS A 356 -15.27 -3.71 1.70
CA CYS A 356 -16.71 -3.52 1.54
C CYS A 356 -17.42 -4.80 1.05
N LEU A 357 -16.76 -5.59 0.20
CA LEU A 357 -17.26 -6.88 -0.26
C LEU A 357 -17.50 -7.85 0.90
N GLY A 358 -16.66 -7.83 1.94
CA GLY A 358 -16.89 -8.61 3.17
C GLY A 358 -18.21 -8.27 3.89
N ARG A 359 -18.72 -7.04 3.73
CA ARG A 359 -20.03 -6.62 4.25
C ARG A 359 -21.19 -7.02 3.33
N VAL A 360 -20.96 -7.01 2.02
CA VAL A 360 -21.96 -7.38 1.01
C VAL A 360 -22.16 -8.89 0.94
N LYS A 361 -21.05 -9.64 0.89
CA LYS A 361 -20.97 -11.10 0.80
C LYS A 361 -20.51 -11.66 2.15
N SER A 362 -21.40 -11.59 3.14
CA SER A 362 -21.20 -12.21 4.45
C SER A 362 -21.40 -13.73 4.39
N TYR A 363 -20.99 -14.44 5.44
CA TYR A 363 -21.19 -15.90 5.58
C TYR A 363 -22.65 -16.32 5.34
N LEU A 364 -23.60 -15.57 5.92
CA LEU A 364 -25.05 -15.78 5.75
C LEU A 364 -25.59 -15.42 4.36
N ARG A 365 -24.79 -14.76 3.51
CA ARG A 365 -25.16 -14.32 2.16
C ARG A 365 -24.22 -14.90 1.09
N SER A 366 -23.63 -16.06 1.35
CA SER A 366 -22.62 -16.69 0.49
C SER A 366 -23.17 -17.23 -0.83
N THR A 367 -24.47 -17.57 -0.89
CA THR A 367 -25.15 -18.23 -2.03
C THR A 367 -25.85 -17.26 -3.01
N MET A 368 -25.39 -16.01 -3.12
CA MET A 368 -25.98 -15.03 -4.04
C MET A 368 -25.46 -15.15 -5.47
N SER A 369 -26.33 -14.90 -6.46
CA SER A 369 -25.94 -14.86 -7.87
C SER A 369 -25.09 -13.62 -8.21
N ASP A 370 -24.23 -13.75 -9.23
CA ASP A 370 -23.32 -12.67 -9.69
C ASP A 370 -24.05 -11.37 -10.03
N GLY A 371 -25.27 -11.45 -10.56
CA GLY A 371 -26.09 -10.28 -10.86
C GLY A 371 -26.47 -9.50 -9.61
N ARG A 372 -26.91 -10.20 -8.56
CA ARG A 372 -27.24 -9.58 -7.27
C ARG A 372 -26.00 -9.05 -6.57
N LEU A 373 -24.91 -9.82 -6.56
CA LEU A 373 -23.64 -9.40 -5.97
C LEU A 373 -23.13 -8.11 -6.63
N GLY A 374 -23.05 -8.08 -7.96
CA GLY A 374 -22.62 -6.90 -8.70
C GLY A 374 -23.49 -5.67 -8.42
N SER A 375 -24.81 -5.86 -8.30
CA SER A 375 -25.74 -4.77 -7.98
C SER A 375 -25.54 -4.22 -6.57
N LEU A 376 -25.38 -5.09 -5.57
CA LEU A 376 -25.11 -4.68 -4.19
C LEU A 376 -23.73 -4.03 -4.05
N CYS A 377 -22.71 -4.52 -4.75
CA CYS A 377 -21.40 -3.88 -4.80
C CYS A 377 -21.50 -2.46 -5.38
N ARG A 378 -22.26 -2.26 -6.45
CA ARG A 378 -22.50 -0.92 -7.04
C ARG A 378 -23.18 0.02 -6.04
N ILE A 379 -24.22 -0.44 -5.37
CA ILE A 379 -24.90 0.32 -4.30
C ILE A 379 -23.90 0.71 -3.21
N SER A 380 -23.04 -0.24 -2.82
CA SER A 380 -22.07 -0.02 -1.77
C SER A 380 -20.92 0.93 -2.15
N ILE A 381 -20.48 0.89 -3.41
CA ILE A 381 -19.44 1.80 -3.96
C ILE A 381 -20.01 3.22 -4.11
N HIS A 382 -21.23 3.34 -4.62
CA HIS A 382 -21.92 4.62 -4.87
C HIS A 382 -22.86 5.03 -3.73
N LYS A 383 -22.56 4.60 -2.50
CA LYS A 383 -23.39 4.89 -1.33
C LYS A 383 -23.61 6.40 -1.12
N ASP A 384 -22.65 7.23 -1.53
CA ASP A 384 -22.71 8.68 -1.33
C ASP A 384 -23.76 9.31 -2.25
N ILE A 385 -23.87 8.83 -3.50
CA ILE A 385 -24.93 9.23 -4.45
C ILE A 385 -26.30 8.77 -3.93
N LEU A 386 -26.37 7.58 -3.33
CA LEU A 386 -27.61 7.07 -2.73
C LEU A 386 -28.05 7.92 -1.54
N LYS A 387 -27.12 8.29 -0.65
CA LYS A 387 -27.39 9.19 0.47
C LYS A 387 -27.88 10.55 -0.01
N GLU A 388 -27.21 11.15 -0.99
CA GLU A 388 -27.66 12.43 -1.55
C GLU A 388 -29.10 12.35 -2.09
N LYS A 389 -29.44 11.27 -2.81
CA LYS A 389 -30.81 11.04 -3.32
C LYS A 389 -31.82 10.70 -2.22
N GLU A 390 -31.38 10.09 -1.14
CA GLU A 390 -32.19 9.79 0.05
C GLU A 390 -32.50 11.08 0.83
N ASP A 391 -31.49 11.93 1.04
CA ASP A 391 -31.60 13.25 1.65
C ASP A 391 -32.55 14.15 0.86
N GLN A 392 -32.52 14.06 -0.48
CA GLN A 392 -33.46 14.74 -1.37
C GLN A 392 -34.85 14.08 -1.43
N LYS A 393 -35.12 13.01 -0.66
CA LYS A 393 -36.36 12.21 -0.67
C LYS A 393 -36.75 11.62 -2.03
N GLN A 394 -35.83 11.58 -2.99
CA GLN A 394 -36.09 11.09 -4.36
C GLN A 394 -35.89 9.59 -4.48
N LEU A 395 -35.06 8.99 -3.62
CA LEU A 395 -34.67 7.59 -3.76
C LEU A 395 -35.86 6.62 -3.73
N HIS A 396 -36.73 6.75 -2.72
CA HIS A 396 -37.91 5.88 -2.58
C HIS A 396 -38.88 6.01 -3.77
N LYS A 397 -39.06 7.23 -4.28
CA LYS A 397 -39.91 7.49 -5.45
C LYS A 397 -39.37 6.79 -6.70
N LEU A 398 -38.07 6.97 -7.00
CA LEU A 398 -37.42 6.32 -8.14
C LEU A 398 -37.47 4.78 -8.05
N VAL A 399 -37.31 4.23 -6.85
CA VAL A 399 -37.42 2.78 -6.62
C VAL A 399 -38.85 2.29 -6.86
N LEU A 400 -39.85 3.01 -6.35
CA LEU A 400 -41.26 2.69 -6.55
C LEU A 400 -41.66 2.73 -8.02
N GLU A 401 -41.28 3.77 -8.75
CA GLU A 401 -41.51 3.92 -10.20
C GLU A 401 -40.93 2.72 -10.96
N LYS A 402 -39.65 2.40 -10.73
CA LYS A 402 -38.98 1.23 -11.33
C LYS A 402 -39.63 -0.10 -10.94
N PHE A 403 -40.20 -0.18 -9.74
CA PHE A 403 -40.87 -1.38 -9.24
C PHE A 403 -42.27 -1.55 -9.85
N ILE A 404 -42.94 -0.45 -10.19
CA ILE A 404 -44.24 -0.44 -10.87
C ILE A 404 -44.09 -0.83 -12.35
N GLU A 405 -43.00 -0.41 -13.01
CA GLU A 405 -42.69 -0.74 -14.41
C GLU A 405 -42.52 -2.26 -14.68
N LYS A 406 -42.26 -3.06 -13.65
CA LYS A 406 -42.10 -4.51 -13.83
C LYS A 406 -43.46 -5.18 -14.00
N PRO A 407 -43.71 -5.91 -15.11
CA PRO A 407 -44.98 -6.60 -15.31
C PRO A 407 -45.18 -7.62 -14.19
N ARG A 408 -46.22 -7.42 -13.39
CA ARG A 408 -46.53 -8.31 -12.26
C ARG A 408 -47.41 -9.45 -12.75
N ARG A 409 -47.09 -10.67 -12.33
CA ARG A 409 -48.06 -11.79 -12.33
C ARG A 409 -49.01 -11.60 -11.15
N LEU A 410 -49.80 -10.52 -11.15
CA LEU A 410 -50.90 -10.36 -10.19
C LEU A 410 -52.19 -10.69 -10.93
N ASN A 411 -52.56 -11.98 -10.90
CA ASN A 411 -53.93 -12.39 -11.20
C ASN A 411 -54.78 -11.97 -10.01
N PHE A 412 -55.30 -10.74 -10.05
CA PHE A 412 -56.36 -10.35 -9.14
C PHE A 412 -57.61 -11.13 -9.54
N GLN A 413 -57.88 -12.23 -8.84
CA GLN A 413 -59.21 -12.83 -8.87
C GLN A 413 -60.15 -11.85 -8.17
N PHE A 414 -60.86 -11.04 -8.94
CA PHE A 414 -62.04 -10.36 -8.46
C PHE A 414 -63.09 -11.44 -8.15
N ARG A 415 -63.48 -11.56 -6.87
CA ARG A 415 -64.63 -12.35 -6.43
C ARG A 415 -65.86 -11.48 -6.42
#